data_AF-A0A7V2W4M9-F1
#
_entry.id   AF-A0A7V2W4M9-F1
#
_cell.length_a   1.000
_cell.length_b   1.000
_cell.length_c   1.000
_cell.angle_alpha   90.00
_cell.angle_beta   90.00
_cell.angle_gamma   90.00
#
_symmetry.space_group_name_H-M   'P 1'
#
loop_
_entity.id
_entity.type
_entity.pdbx_description
1 polymer ?
#
loop_
_entity_poly.entity_id
_entity_poly.type
_entity_poly.pdbx_seq_one_letter_code
_entity_poly.pdbx_strand_id
1 'polypeptide(L)'
;MFKPHNDHSHNMRTFEIPAAGSIMLAPESADHRRFFKSGKEIFIYKDKKEMLEKAKIILSFSEKEAALIRSNARARSLSSGYSYKDRSKQAYIAMAQLLKNNGFAMA
;
A
#
# COMPACT_ATOMS: atom_id res chain seq x y z
N MET A 1 4.64 -7.94 13.25
CA MET A 1 4.01 -9.23 12.91
C MET A 1 2.52 -8.98 12.67
N PHE A 2 1.93 -9.57 11.65
CA PHE A 2 0.48 -9.48 11.44
C PHE A 2 -0.25 -10.28 12.51
N LYS A 3 -1.52 -9.94 12.77
CA LYS A 3 -2.39 -10.84 13.56
C LYS A 3 -2.65 -12.10 12.73
N PRO A 4 -2.89 -13.27 13.35
CA PRO A 4 -3.10 -14.52 12.61
C PRO A 4 -4.18 -14.46 11.52
N HIS A 5 -5.25 -13.67 11.72
CA HIS A 5 -6.31 -13.49 10.71
C HIS A 5 -5.91 -12.57 9.53
N ASN A 6 -4.75 -11.91 9.60
CA ASN A 6 -4.22 -11.00 8.59
C ASN A 6 -2.89 -11.49 8.00
N ASP A 7 -2.52 -12.76 8.19
CA ASP A 7 -1.14 -13.21 7.99
C ASP A 7 -0.62 -13.13 6.55
N HIS A 8 -1.48 -12.76 5.59
CA HIS A 8 -1.11 -12.48 4.20
C HIS A 8 -1.71 -11.19 3.62
N SER A 9 -2.22 -10.30 4.49
CA SER A 9 -2.90 -9.07 4.05
C SER A 9 -2.08 -7.81 4.36
N HIS A 10 -2.78 -6.72 4.66
CA HIS A 10 -2.31 -5.38 4.90
C HIS A 10 -3.11 -4.78 6.07
N ASN A 11 -2.71 -3.59 6.53
CA ASN A 11 -3.53 -2.78 7.41
C ASN A 11 -3.50 -1.33 6.96
N MET A 12 -4.17 -0.42 7.67
CA MET A 12 -4.28 0.98 7.27
C MET A 12 -2.92 1.65 7.05
N ARG A 13 -1.89 1.28 7.84
CA ARG A 13 -0.53 1.82 7.70
C ARG A 13 0.12 1.52 6.36
N THR A 14 -0.32 0.48 5.66
CA THR A 14 0.10 0.16 4.30
C THR A 14 -0.18 1.31 3.33
N PHE A 15 -1.24 2.08 3.58
CA PHE A 15 -1.59 3.24 2.75
C PHE A 15 -1.21 4.56 3.43
N GLU A 16 -1.35 4.67 4.75
CA GLU A 16 -1.07 5.91 5.48
C GLU A 16 0.40 6.31 5.40
N ILE A 17 1.34 5.37 5.60
CA ILE A 17 2.78 5.66 5.62
C ILE A 17 3.26 6.15 4.23
N PRO A 18 2.98 5.43 3.12
CA PRO A 18 3.34 5.91 1.78
C PRO A 18 2.65 7.22 1.39
N ALA A 19 1.35 7.37 1.71
CA ALA A 19 0.61 8.58 1.35
C ALA A 19 1.13 9.81 2.09
N ALA A 20 1.53 9.68 3.37
CA ALA A 20 2.16 10.75 4.14
C ALA A 20 3.59 11.09 3.66
N GLY A 21 4.14 10.36 2.68
CA GLY A 21 5.48 10.60 2.16
C GLY A 21 6.59 10.08 3.07
N SER A 22 6.34 8.98 3.80
CA SER A 22 7.34 8.29 4.61
C SER A 22 7.83 7.01 3.93
N ILE A 23 9.00 6.51 4.35
CA ILE A 23 9.55 5.24 3.85
C ILE A 23 9.00 4.10 4.72
N MET A 24 8.20 3.22 4.11
CA MET A 24 7.65 2.05 4.80
C MET A 24 8.60 0.85 4.70
N LEU A 25 8.88 0.20 5.83
CA LEU A 25 9.50 -1.12 5.91
C LEU A 25 8.48 -2.12 6.49
N ALA A 26 8.05 -3.10 5.71
CA ALA A 26 6.94 -3.98 6.04
C ALA A 26 7.26 -5.46 5.79
N PRO A 27 6.64 -6.41 6.52
CA PRO A 27 6.76 -7.82 6.23
C PRO A 27 6.13 -8.17 4.87
N GLU A 28 6.58 -9.27 4.27
CA GLU A 28 6.04 -9.78 3.02
C GLU A 28 4.58 -10.18 3.15
N SER A 29 3.77 -9.72 2.19
CA SER A 29 2.41 -10.19 1.97
C SER A 29 2.04 -10.05 0.49
N ALA A 30 1.05 -10.82 0.05
CA ALA A 30 0.54 -10.72 -1.33
C ALA A 30 0.00 -9.31 -1.61
N ASP A 31 -0.70 -8.73 -0.64
CA ASP A 31 -1.23 -7.37 -0.70
C ASP A 31 -0.11 -6.33 -0.85
N HIS A 32 0.95 -6.39 -0.05
CA HIS A 32 2.06 -5.44 -0.19
C HIS A 32 2.71 -5.47 -1.57
N ARG A 33 2.90 -6.67 -2.14
CA ARG A 33 3.44 -6.84 -3.50
C ARG A 33 2.49 -6.37 -4.59
N ARG A 34 1.18 -6.50 -4.37
CA ARG A 34 0.15 -5.99 -5.28
C ARG A 34 0.10 -4.46 -5.27
N PHE A 35 0.21 -3.85 -4.10
CA PHE A 35 0.04 -2.40 -3.96
C PHE A 35 1.31 -1.62 -4.32
N PHE A 36 2.50 -2.15 -4.01
CA PHE A 36 3.75 -1.41 -4.12
C PHE A 36 4.91 -2.23 -4.67
N LYS A 37 5.82 -1.56 -5.37
CA LYS A 37 7.09 -2.13 -5.83
C LYS A 37 8.18 -1.97 -4.75
N SER A 38 8.59 -3.08 -4.17
CA SER A 38 9.66 -3.11 -3.17
C SER A 38 10.98 -2.56 -3.73
N GLY A 39 11.72 -1.79 -2.92
CA GLY A 39 12.97 -1.10 -3.30
C GLY A 39 12.77 0.18 -4.11
N LYS A 40 11.56 0.47 -4.60
CA LYS A 40 11.24 1.71 -5.32
C LYS A 40 10.26 2.60 -4.57
N GLU A 41 9.22 2.00 -4.01
CA GLU A 41 8.10 2.70 -3.36
C GLU A 41 8.04 2.39 -1.86
N ILE A 42 8.31 1.14 -1.48
CA ILE A 42 8.40 0.69 -0.08
C ILE A 42 9.51 -0.35 0.04
N PHE A 43 9.82 -0.83 1.25
CA PHE A 43 10.69 -1.98 1.47
C PHE A 43 9.91 -3.13 2.10
N ILE A 44 10.02 -4.31 1.50
CA ILE A 44 9.36 -5.53 1.98
C ILE A 44 10.41 -6.53 2.47
N TYR A 45 10.25 -7.15 3.64
CA TYR A 45 11.17 -8.16 4.18
C TYR A 45 10.49 -9.51 4.44
N LYS A 46 11.23 -10.61 4.27
CA LYS A 46 10.73 -11.97 4.52
C LYS A 46 10.96 -12.47 5.94
N ASP A 47 12.06 -12.04 6.54
CA ASP A 47 12.49 -12.49 7.85
C ASP A 47 13.20 -11.36 8.63
N LYS A 48 13.60 -11.67 9.86
CA LYS A 48 14.26 -10.71 10.75
C LYS A 48 15.62 -10.25 10.22
N LYS A 49 16.34 -11.10 9.50
CA LYS A 49 17.66 -10.77 8.94
C LYS A 49 17.50 -9.75 7.83
N GLU A 50 16.62 -10.02 6.86
CA GLU A 50 16.30 -9.08 5.79
C GLU A 50 15.73 -7.75 6.32
N MET A 51 14.89 -7.81 7.37
CA MET A 51 14.36 -6.61 8.01
C MET A 51 15.50 -5.72 8.53
N LEU A 52 16.47 -6.31 9.23
CA LEU A 52 17.60 -5.58 9.78
C LEU A 52 18.50 -5.01 8.68
N GLU A 53 18.78 -5.78 7.64
CA GLU A 53 19.56 -5.34 6.49
C GLU A 53 18.89 -4.14 5.79
N LYS A 54 17.59 -4.23 5.52
CA LYS A 54 16.82 -3.15 4.89
C LYS A 54 16.70 -1.92 5.78
N ALA A 55 16.55 -2.10 7.09
CA ALA A 55 16.54 -0.97 8.04
C ALA A 55 17.87 -0.21 8.00
N LYS A 56 19.02 -0.92 7.99
CA LYS A 56 20.34 -0.30 7.86
C LYS A 56 20.50 0.45 6.54
N ILE A 57 20.05 -0.14 5.43
CA ILE A 57 20.06 0.51 4.11
C ILE A 57 19.25 1.81 4.14
N ILE A 58 18.02 1.77 4.66
CA ILE A 58 17.14 2.93 4.74
C ILE A 58 17.78 4.05 5.57
N LEU A 59 18.40 3.70 6.71
CA LEU A 59 19.07 4.66 7.58
C LEU A 59 20.37 5.22 6.98
N SER A 60 20.96 4.55 5.99
CA SER A 60 22.16 5.03 5.29
C SER A 60 21.88 5.92 4.08
N PHE A 61 20.62 6.09 3.67
CA PHE A 61 20.30 6.91 2.51
C PHE A 61 20.67 8.38 2.73
N SER A 62 21.22 8.97 1.68
CA SER A 62 21.28 10.43 1.56
C SER A 62 19.87 11.02 1.52
N GLU A 63 19.74 12.32 1.82
CA GLU A 63 18.45 13.01 1.72
C GLU A 63 17.82 12.89 0.34
N LYS A 64 18.63 12.91 -0.72
CA LYS A 64 18.15 12.78 -2.10
C LYS A 64 17.57 11.39 -2.39
N GLU A 65 18.25 10.34 -1.95
CA GLU A 65 17.77 8.96 -2.10
C GLU A 65 16.50 8.73 -1.29
N ALA A 66 16.48 9.18 -0.04
CA ALA A 66 15.30 9.07 0.81
C ALA A 66 14.12 9.87 0.22
N ALA A 67 14.34 11.10 -0.26
CA ALA A 67 13.33 11.91 -0.93
C ALA A 67 12.77 11.24 -2.20
N LEU A 68 13.61 10.57 -2.98
CA LEU A 68 13.17 9.83 -4.17
C LEU A 68 12.21 8.70 -3.80
N ILE A 69 12.55 7.88 -2.80
CA ILE A 69 11.66 6.81 -2.32
C ILE A 69 10.35 7.38 -1.78
N ARG A 70 10.41 8.42 -0.93
CA ARG A 70 9.23 9.10 -0.37
C ARG A 70 8.30 9.64 -1.46
N SER A 71 8.87 10.28 -2.48
CA SER A 71 8.13 10.82 -3.63
C SER A 71 7.46 9.70 -4.44
N ASN A 72 8.17 8.62 -4.73
CA ASN A 72 7.62 7.46 -5.44
C ASN A 72 6.46 6.81 -4.65
N ALA A 73 6.62 6.64 -3.33
CA ALA A 73 5.61 6.07 -2.44
C ALA A 73 4.31 6.90 -2.45
N ARG A 74 4.44 8.22 -2.33
CA ARG A 74 3.31 9.15 -2.38
C ARG A 74 2.67 9.18 -3.76
N ALA A 75 3.47 9.27 -4.83
CA ALA A 75 2.98 9.26 -6.20
C ALA A 75 2.20 7.98 -6.52
N ARG A 76 2.71 6.80 -6.10
CA ARG A 76 2.00 5.53 -6.22
C ARG A 76 0.65 5.58 -5.51
N SER A 77 0.61 6.12 -4.30
CA SER A 77 -0.62 6.21 -3.49
C SER A 77 -1.69 7.10 -4.13
N LEU A 78 -1.29 8.26 -4.66
CA LEU A 78 -2.19 9.21 -5.30
C LEU A 78 -2.68 8.72 -6.68
N SER A 79 -1.82 8.05 -7.45
CA SER A 79 -2.16 7.59 -8.80
C SER A 79 -2.96 6.28 -8.85
N SER A 80 -2.89 5.47 -7.79
CA SER A 80 -3.49 4.12 -7.78
C SER A 80 -4.88 4.07 -7.12
N GLY A 81 -5.46 5.21 -6.75
CA GLY A 81 -6.80 5.29 -6.16
C GLY A 81 -6.89 4.63 -4.79
N TYR A 82 -5.84 4.77 -3.96
CA TYR A 82 -5.83 4.21 -2.60
C TYR A 82 -6.59 5.08 -1.59
N SER A 83 -7.03 6.28 -1.98
CA SER A 83 -7.82 7.15 -1.10
C SER A 83 -9.19 6.54 -0.80
N TYR A 84 -9.75 6.86 0.37
CA TYR A 84 -11.12 6.45 0.69
C TYR A 84 -12.12 6.94 -0.35
N LYS A 85 -11.96 8.16 -0.87
CA LYS A 85 -12.82 8.70 -1.93
C LYS A 85 -12.85 7.80 -3.16
N ASP A 86 -11.68 7.38 -3.66
CA ASP A 86 -11.58 6.55 -4.85
C ASP A 86 -12.08 5.13 -4.59
N ARG A 87 -11.79 4.57 -3.41
CA ARG A 87 -12.26 3.25 -3.00
C ARG A 87 -13.78 3.21 -2.82
N SER A 88 -14.37 4.24 -2.21
CA SER A 88 -15.83 4.39 -2.09
C SER A 88 -16.50 4.52 -3.46
N LYS A 89 -15.87 5.25 -4.41
CA LYS A 89 -16.37 5.32 -5.79
C LYS A 89 -16.35 3.95 -6.47
N GLN A 90 -15.28 3.17 -6.30
CA GLN A 90 -15.21 1.80 -6.84
C GLN A 90 -16.31 0.90 -6.26
N ALA A 91 -16.51 0.93 -4.95
CA ALA A 91 -17.56 0.16 -4.28
C ALA A 91 -18.97 0.56 -4.77
N TYR A 92 -19.22 1.87 -4.91
CA TYR A 92 -20.48 2.38 -5.45
C TYR A 92 -20.74 1.89 -6.88
N ILE A 93 -19.75 1.98 -7.77
CA ILE A 93 -19.89 1.52 -9.16
C ILE A 93 -20.20 0.02 -9.21
N ALA A 94 -19.49 -0.79 -8.41
CA ALA A 94 -19.74 -2.23 -8.34
C ALA A 94 -21.15 -2.54 -7.83
N MET A 95 -21.62 -1.83 -6.80
CA MET A 95 -22.96 -2.01 -6.26
C MET A 95 -24.04 -1.62 -7.27
N ALA A 96 -23.89 -0.48 -7.94
CA ALA A 96 -24.82 -0.03 -8.98
C ALA A 96 -24.93 -1.03 -10.14
N GLN A 97 -23.80 -1.63 -10.54
CA GLN A 97 -23.79 -2.69 -11.56
C GLN A 97 -24.53 -3.94 -11.08
N LEU A 98 -24.31 -4.38 -9.85
CA LEU A 98 -25.01 -5.54 -9.27
C LEU A 98 -26.52 -5.30 -9.19
N LEU A 99 -26.96 -4.13 -8.76
CA LEU A 99 -28.39 -3.80 -8.69
C LEU A 99 -29.03 -3.81 -10.07
N LYS A 100 -28.40 -3.17 -11.06
CA LYS A 100 -28.87 -3.16 -12.44
C LYS A 100 -28.97 -4.58 -13.03
N ASN A 101 -27.97 -5.42 -12.78
CA ASN A 101 -27.95 -6.79 -13.29
C ASN A 101 -29.03 -7.69 -12.65
N ASN A 102 -29.52 -7.34 -11.47
CA ASN A 102 -30.56 -8.08 -10.75
C ASN A 102 -31.96 -7.46 -10.91
N GLY A 103 -32.15 -6.54 -11.87
CA GLY A 103 -33.47 -5.96 -12.18
C GLY A 103 -33.97 -4.93 -11.16
N PHE A 104 -33.13 -4.49 -10.23
CA PHE A 104 -33.47 -3.36 -9.35
C PHE A 104 -33.30 -2.05 -10.12
N ALA A 105 -34.39 -1.29 -10.26
CA ALA A 105 -34.33 0.05 -10.82
C ALA A 105 -33.57 0.98 -9.87
N MET A 106 -32.56 1.68 -10.38
CA MET A 106 -31.93 2.78 -9.67
C MET A 106 -32.92 3.95 -9.65
N ALA A 107 -33.37 4.36 -8.46
CA ALA A 107 -34.21 5.54 -8.26
C ALA A 107 -33.45 6.84 -8.55
#